data_AF-A0A329IPU2-F1
#
_entry.id   AF-A0A329IPU2-F1
#
_cell.length_a   1.000
_cell.length_b   1.000
_cell.length_c   1.000
_cell.angle_alpha   90.00
_cell.angle_beta   90.00
_cell.angle_gamma   90.00
#
_symmetry.space_group_name_H-M   'P 1'
#
loop_
_entity.id
_entity.type
_entity.pdbx_description
1 polymer ?
#
loop_
_entity_poly.entity_id
_entity_poly.type
_entity_poly.pdbx_seq_one_letter_code
_entity_poly.pdbx_strand_id
1 'polypeptide(L)'
;MSALIIAGIEIHQDQDGRFSLNDFHRAAGGEKRHAPNEWMRIGQAKELAEEIGKAGIPGLRTARGGRAPGTYACKELVYAYAMWISPTFSLHVIRTFDSVAANDQHIPQEKRLPVAADNLDAARRIAELFGLEGNQALLSANSMVKSAIGVDLMEMAGVKRLVNESQELNFTPTELGAKFGMSAVGMNKLLADCGLQRQVICKPGKKRWEVTPDGKLFAVITDTGKKHSDGKPVQQVLWKESVQEMLKRLADKLRAESTSVVIGGSRS
;
A
#
# COMPACT_ATOMS: atom_id res chain seq x y z
N MET A 1 -0.70 -27.50 -3.38
CA MET A 1 -1.28 -27.25 -2.04
C MET A 1 -0.68 -28.28 -1.11
N SER A 2 -0.15 -27.87 0.04
CA SER A 2 0.31 -28.82 1.06
C SER A 2 -0.90 -29.52 1.67
N ALA A 3 -0.85 -30.85 1.76
CA ALA A 3 -1.92 -31.63 2.39
C ALA A 3 -2.02 -31.30 3.88
N LEU A 4 -3.23 -31.10 4.41
CA LEU A 4 -3.46 -30.93 5.84
C LEU A 4 -3.33 -32.31 6.52
N ILE A 5 -2.37 -32.46 7.43
CA ILE A 5 -2.13 -33.72 8.15
C ILE A 5 -2.40 -33.50 9.64
N ILE A 6 -3.22 -34.36 10.24
CA ILE A 6 -3.54 -34.35 11.67
C ILE A 6 -3.29 -35.74 12.23
N ALA A 7 -2.42 -35.86 13.24
CA ALA A 7 -2.02 -37.15 13.82
C ALA A 7 -1.59 -38.21 12.77
N GLY A 8 -0.92 -37.78 11.70
CA GLY A 8 -0.46 -38.65 10.61
C GLY A 8 -1.54 -39.05 9.60
N ILE A 9 -2.76 -38.52 9.73
CA ILE A 9 -3.86 -38.73 8.78
C ILE A 9 -4.02 -37.49 7.90
N GLU A 10 -3.98 -37.69 6.59
CA GLU A 10 -4.35 -36.67 5.61
C GLU A 10 -5.85 -36.37 5.69
N ILE A 11 -6.17 -35.09 5.81
CA ILE A 11 -7.53 -34.57 5.93
C ILE A 11 -7.98 -34.04 4.56
N HIS A 12 -8.95 -34.72 3.96
CA HIS A 12 -9.46 -34.33 2.65
C HIS A 12 -10.47 -33.19 2.74
N GLN A 13 -10.54 -32.39 1.67
CA GLN A 13 -11.57 -31.39 1.46
C GLN A 13 -12.45 -31.75 0.26
N ASP A 14 -13.71 -31.32 0.30
CA ASP A 14 -14.57 -31.33 -0.89
C ASP A 14 -14.36 -30.06 -1.76
N GLN A 15 -15.10 -29.98 -2.87
CA GLN A 15 -15.00 -28.88 -3.82
C GLN A 15 -15.40 -27.51 -3.23
N ASP A 16 -16.15 -27.51 -2.12
CA ASP A 16 -16.59 -26.31 -1.42
C ASP A 16 -15.64 -25.96 -0.26
N GLY A 17 -14.48 -26.64 -0.14
CA GLY A 17 -13.48 -26.41 0.90
C GLY A 17 -13.84 -26.97 2.29
N ARG A 18 -14.85 -27.86 2.38
CA ARG A 18 -15.27 -28.47 3.65
C ARG A 18 -14.42 -29.70 3.95
N PHE A 19 -14.03 -29.89 5.20
CA PHE A 19 -13.15 -30.98 5.62
C PHE A 19 -13.91 -32.26 5.98
N SER A 20 -13.32 -33.41 5.66
CA SER A 20 -13.87 -34.74 5.96
C SER A 20 -13.83 -35.07 7.46
N LEU A 21 -14.99 -35.09 8.14
CA LEU A 21 -15.10 -35.53 9.54
C LEU A 21 -14.72 -37.00 9.73
N ASN A 22 -14.83 -37.82 8.68
CA ASN A 22 -14.37 -39.20 8.72
C ASN A 22 -12.84 -39.29 8.87
N ASP A 23 -12.10 -38.36 8.26
CA ASP A 23 -10.64 -38.31 8.42
C ASP A 23 -10.25 -37.82 9.80
N PHE A 24 -10.97 -36.83 10.36
CA PHE A 24 -10.81 -36.43 11.77
C PHE A 24 -11.15 -37.57 12.73
N HIS A 25 -12.20 -38.34 12.46
CA HIS A 25 -12.57 -39.50 13.28
C HIS A 25 -11.45 -40.54 13.31
N ARG A 26 -10.87 -40.85 12.14
CA ARG A 26 -9.70 -41.72 12.03
C ARG A 26 -8.49 -41.15 12.76
N ALA A 27 -8.21 -39.85 12.60
CA ALA A 27 -7.11 -39.16 13.26
C ALA A 27 -7.24 -39.17 14.79
N ALA A 28 -8.47 -39.17 15.29
CA ALA A 28 -8.77 -39.25 16.73
C ALA A 28 -8.78 -40.69 17.29
N GLY A 29 -8.48 -41.71 16.47
CA GLY A 29 -8.40 -43.11 16.90
C GLY A 29 -9.62 -43.97 16.54
N GLY A 30 -10.63 -43.44 15.85
CA GLY A 30 -11.69 -44.23 15.23
C GLY A 30 -12.69 -44.89 16.18
N GLU A 31 -12.77 -44.47 17.44
CA GLU A 31 -13.72 -45.04 18.41
C GLU A 31 -15.17 -44.87 17.95
N LYS A 32 -15.98 -45.94 18.01
CA LYS A 32 -17.36 -45.95 17.50
C LYS A 32 -18.24 -44.85 18.12
N ARG A 33 -18.09 -44.58 19.41
CA ARG A 33 -18.85 -43.51 20.10
C ARG A 33 -18.57 -42.12 19.57
N HIS A 34 -17.43 -41.92 18.90
CA HIS A 34 -17.02 -40.65 18.32
C HIS A 34 -17.33 -40.56 16.83
N ALA A 35 -18.03 -41.53 16.24
CA ALA A 35 -18.30 -41.51 14.81
C ALA A 35 -19.15 -40.27 14.42
N PRO A 36 -18.91 -39.67 13.23
CA PRO A 36 -19.59 -38.44 12.82
C PRO A 36 -21.12 -38.53 12.82
N ASN A 37 -21.69 -39.70 12.54
CA ASN A 37 -23.13 -39.95 12.60
C ASN A 37 -23.69 -39.84 14.03
N GLU A 38 -22.93 -40.21 15.06
CA GLU A 38 -23.33 -40.08 16.46
C GLU A 38 -23.26 -38.62 16.91
N TRP A 39 -22.20 -37.89 16.53
CA TRP A 39 -22.12 -36.45 16.82
C TRP A 39 -23.28 -35.67 16.21
N MET A 40 -23.63 -35.98 14.96
CA MET A 40 -24.75 -35.34 14.26
C MET A 40 -26.13 -35.65 14.87
N ARG A 41 -26.24 -36.59 15.81
CA ARG A 41 -27.48 -36.82 16.56
C ARG A 41 -27.64 -35.86 17.74
N ILE A 42 -26.57 -35.21 18.18
CA ILE A 42 -26.57 -34.27 19.30
C ILE A 42 -27.26 -32.97 18.87
N GLY A 43 -28.18 -32.47 19.71
CA GLY A 43 -28.94 -31.23 19.44
C GLY A 43 -28.03 -30.03 19.16
N GLN A 44 -27.04 -29.80 20.03
CA GLN A 44 -26.09 -28.70 19.90
C GLN A 44 -25.33 -28.70 18.56
N ALA A 45 -24.93 -29.86 18.04
CA ALA A 45 -24.22 -29.96 16.77
C ALA A 45 -25.12 -29.58 15.58
N LYS A 46 -26.40 -29.96 15.64
CA LYS A 46 -27.40 -29.59 14.63
C LYS A 46 -27.70 -28.10 14.66
N GLU A 47 -27.94 -27.56 15.85
CA GLU A 47 -28.21 -26.13 16.05
C GLU A 47 -27.04 -25.27 15.54
N LEU A 48 -25.80 -25.66 15.83
CA LEU A 48 -24.62 -24.97 15.32
C LEU A 48 -24.53 -25.03 13.79
N ALA A 49 -24.80 -26.19 13.19
CA ALA A 49 -24.78 -26.35 11.74
C ALA A 49 -25.88 -25.52 11.05
N GLU A 50 -27.06 -25.44 11.66
CA GLU A 50 -28.17 -24.60 11.19
C GLU A 50 -27.83 -23.11 11.28
N GLU A 51 -27.20 -22.68 12.38
CA GLU A 51 -26.77 -21.29 12.55
C GLU A 51 -25.76 -20.88 11.48
N ILE A 52 -24.76 -21.72 11.22
CA ILE A 52 -23.77 -21.49 10.15
C ILE A 52 -24.46 -21.44 8.77
N GLY A 53 -25.45 -22.29 8.54
CA GLY A 53 -26.19 -22.35 7.28
C GLY A 53 -26.98 -21.08 6.95
N LYS A 54 -27.35 -20.25 7.95
CA LYS A 54 -28.04 -18.97 7.72
C LYS A 54 -27.21 -17.98 6.90
N ALA A 55 -25.88 -18.11 6.90
CA ALA A 55 -24.99 -17.30 6.07
C ALA A 55 -25.02 -17.66 4.56
N GLY A 56 -25.85 -18.63 4.15
CA GLY A 56 -26.10 -18.98 2.75
C GLY A 56 -25.22 -20.09 2.19
N ILE A 57 -24.18 -20.51 2.90
CA ILE A 57 -23.33 -21.66 2.53
C ILE A 57 -23.55 -22.77 3.56
N PRO A 58 -24.02 -23.96 3.15
CA PRO A 58 -24.22 -25.06 4.10
C PRO A 58 -22.89 -25.43 4.77
N GLY A 59 -22.77 -25.21 6.08
CA GLY A 59 -21.57 -25.59 6.83
C GLY A 59 -21.31 -27.10 6.85
N LEU A 60 -22.31 -27.91 6.51
CA LEU A 60 -22.27 -29.37 6.56
C LEU A 60 -22.74 -30.00 5.23
N ARG A 61 -22.07 -31.07 4.80
CA ARG A 61 -22.49 -31.91 3.67
C ARG A 61 -22.40 -33.37 4.08
N THR A 62 -23.45 -34.15 3.80
CA THR A 62 -23.37 -35.62 3.92
C THR A 62 -23.46 -36.21 2.51
N ALA A 63 -22.38 -36.83 2.06
CA ALA A 63 -22.33 -37.53 0.78
C ALA A 63 -22.59 -39.02 1.00
N ARG A 64 -23.71 -39.54 0.44
CA ARG A 64 -24.05 -40.97 0.47
C ARG A 64 -23.68 -41.59 -0.89
N GLY A 65 -22.63 -42.41 -0.90
CA GLY A 65 -22.10 -43.06 -2.12
C GLY A 65 -21.12 -42.20 -2.93
N GLY A 66 -20.69 -42.70 -4.10
CA GLY A 66 -19.72 -42.04 -4.98
C GLY A 66 -18.25 -42.30 -4.62
N ARG A 67 -17.33 -41.51 -5.20
CA ARG A 67 -15.87 -41.68 -5.01
C ARG A 67 -15.37 -41.26 -3.62
N ALA A 68 -16.10 -40.40 -2.90
CA ALA A 68 -15.68 -39.85 -1.61
C ALA A 68 -16.86 -39.71 -0.64
N PRO A 69 -17.45 -40.84 -0.18
CA PRO A 69 -18.58 -40.81 0.76
C PRO A 69 -18.12 -40.33 2.14
N GLY A 70 -19.00 -39.60 2.84
CA GLY A 70 -18.70 -39.13 4.20
C GLY A 70 -19.43 -37.86 4.60
N THR A 71 -19.15 -37.43 5.84
CA THR A 71 -19.63 -36.16 6.38
C THR A 71 -18.52 -35.13 6.25
N TYR A 72 -18.81 -34.02 5.56
CA TYR A 72 -17.89 -32.90 5.35
C TYR A 72 -18.41 -31.68 6.08
N ALA A 73 -17.52 -30.93 6.72
CA ALA A 73 -17.87 -29.82 7.58
C ALA A 73 -16.92 -28.63 7.39
N CYS A 74 -17.44 -27.41 7.56
CA CYS A 74 -16.62 -26.21 7.61
C CYS A 74 -15.72 -26.19 8.87
N LYS A 75 -14.79 -25.24 8.90
CA LYS A 75 -13.75 -25.14 9.95
C LYS A 75 -14.35 -25.04 11.36
N GLU A 76 -15.42 -24.29 11.54
CA GLU A 76 -16.11 -24.09 12.82
C GLU A 76 -16.72 -25.40 13.35
N LEU A 77 -17.35 -26.17 12.48
CA LEU A 77 -17.93 -27.47 12.84
C LEU A 77 -16.83 -28.52 13.09
N VAL A 78 -15.70 -28.45 12.39
CA VAL A 78 -14.52 -29.26 12.71
C VAL A 78 -14.03 -29.00 14.13
N TYR A 79 -13.95 -27.73 14.55
CA TYR A 79 -13.57 -27.41 15.93
C TYR A 79 -14.56 -27.95 16.95
N ALA A 80 -15.86 -27.75 16.73
CA ALA A 80 -16.90 -28.27 17.61
C ALA A 80 -16.86 -29.80 17.70
N TYR A 81 -16.65 -30.49 16.58
CA TYR A 81 -16.49 -31.95 16.55
C TYR A 81 -15.25 -32.41 17.33
N ALA A 82 -14.10 -31.75 17.13
CA ALA A 82 -12.86 -32.09 17.83
C ALA A 82 -12.97 -31.86 19.35
N MET A 83 -13.63 -30.77 19.77
CA MET A 83 -13.96 -30.47 21.18
C MET A 83 -14.82 -31.56 21.81
N TRP A 84 -15.80 -32.07 21.07
CA TRP A 84 -16.67 -33.15 21.54
C TRP A 84 -15.92 -34.48 21.68
N ILE A 85 -14.95 -34.77 20.80
CA ILE A 85 -14.16 -36.00 20.89
C ILE A 85 -13.26 -36.02 22.14
N SER A 86 -12.40 -35.01 22.32
CA SER A 86 -11.60 -34.85 23.54
C SER A 86 -10.87 -33.51 23.57
N PRO A 87 -10.54 -32.97 24.77
CA PRO A 87 -9.72 -31.77 24.90
C PRO A 87 -8.35 -31.89 24.22
N THR A 88 -7.71 -33.06 24.33
CA THR A 88 -6.39 -33.33 23.72
C THR A 88 -6.45 -33.23 22.20
N PHE A 89 -7.45 -33.86 21.58
CA PHE A 89 -7.61 -33.82 20.12
C PHE A 89 -8.00 -32.42 19.66
N SER A 90 -8.89 -31.73 20.39
CA SER A 90 -9.25 -30.34 20.12
C SER A 90 -8.03 -29.41 20.06
N LEU A 91 -7.15 -29.47 21.06
CA LEU A 91 -5.92 -28.67 21.07
C LEU A 91 -4.99 -28.99 19.89
N HIS A 92 -4.90 -30.25 19.50
CA HIS A 92 -4.09 -30.65 18.35
C HIS A 92 -4.65 -30.06 17.05
N VAL A 93 -5.96 -30.13 16.86
CA VAL A 93 -6.65 -29.55 15.69
C VAL A 93 -6.45 -28.03 15.66
N ILE A 94 -6.69 -27.34 16.77
CA ILE A 94 -6.49 -25.87 16.86
C ILE A 94 -5.05 -25.50 16.47
N ARG A 95 -4.05 -26.12 17.11
CA ARG A 95 -2.64 -25.83 16.82
C ARG A 95 -2.24 -26.14 15.39
N THR A 96 -2.79 -27.19 14.79
CA THR A 96 -2.51 -27.54 13.39
C THR A 96 -3.07 -26.47 12.45
N PHE A 97 -4.33 -26.07 12.64
CA PHE A 97 -4.95 -25.03 11.83
C PHE A 97 -4.25 -23.67 11.99
N ASP A 98 -3.82 -23.33 13.20
CA ASP A 98 -3.06 -22.10 13.45
C ASP A 98 -1.68 -22.15 12.78
N SER A 99 -0.99 -23.28 12.84
CA SER A 99 0.30 -23.46 12.16
C SER A 99 0.16 -23.39 10.64
N VAL A 100 -0.90 -23.95 10.05
CA VAL A 100 -1.15 -23.86 8.61
C VAL A 100 -1.46 -22.41 8.22
N ALA A 101 -2.29 -21.71 8.99
CA ALA A 101 -2.59 -20.30 8.76
C ALA A 101 -1.32 -19.43 8.86
N ALA A 102 -0.43 -19.71 9.82
CA ALA A 102 0.85 -19.02 9.95
C ALA A 102 1.83 -19.34 8.79
N ASN A 103 1.83 -20.59 8.30
CA ASN A 103 2.67 -20.99 7.17
C ASN A 103 2.18 -20.46 5.83
N ASP A 104 0.86 -20.29 5.62
CA ASP A 104 0.31 -19.63 4.44
C ASP A 104 0.74 -18.15 4.36
N GLN A 105 1.08 -17.52 5.48
CA GLN A 105 1.68 -16.18 5.53
C GLN A 105 3.19 -16.19 5.23
N HIS A 106 3.85 -17.35 5.18
CA HIS A 106 5.30 -17.45 5.02
C HIS A 106 5.67 -17.72 3.57
N ILE A 107 6.07 -16.68 2.84
CA ILE A 107 6.63 -16.84 1.48
C ILE A 107 7.94 -17.63 1.58
N PRO A 108 8.06 -18.79 0.89
CA PRO A 108 9.31 -19.57 0.86
C PRO A 108 10.49 -18.70 0.46
N GLN A 109 11.64 -18.86 1.11
CA GLN A 109 12.81 -17.98 0.94
C GLN A 109 13.22 -17.80 -0.52
N GLU A 110 13.25 -18.89 -1.29
CA GLU A 110 13.57 -18.91 -2.73
C GLU A 110 12.57 -18.12 -3.60
N LYS A 111 11.33 -17.95 -3.13
CA LYS A 111 10.27 -17.21 -3.83
C LYS A 111 10.13 -15.77 -3.35
N ARG A 112 10.81 -15.37 -2.27
CA ARG A 112 10.65 -14.02 -1.69
C ARG A 112 10.99 -12.92 -2.68
N LEU A 113 12.11 -13.04 -3.38
CA LEU A 113 12.53 -12.02 -4.35
C LEU A 113 11.56 -11.91 -5.53
N PRO A 114 11.21 -12.99 -6.28
CA PRO A 114 10.28 -12.86 -7.40
C PRO A 114 8.90 -12.37 -6.97
N VAL A 115 8.35 -12.87 -5.86
CA VAL A 115 7.05 -12.40 -5.35
C VAL A 115 7.11 -10.92 -4.97
N ALA A 116 8.18 -10.49 -4.30
CA ALA A 116 8.33 -9.08 -3.94
C ALA A 116 8.49 -8.19 -5.17
N ALA A 117 9.24 -8.62 -6.19
CA ALA A 117 9.42 -7.89 -7.43
C ALA A 117 8.08 -7.67 -8.17
N ASP A 118 7.29 -8.73 -8.34
CA ASP A 118 5.96 -8.64 -8.98
C ASP A 118 5.03 -7.68 -8.22
N ASN A 119 5.04 -7.75 -6.88
CA ASN A 119 4.24 -6.85 -6.04
C ASN A 119 4.76 -5.41 -6.08
N LEU A 120 6.07 -5.20 -6.22
CA LEU A 120 6.66 -3.87 -6.31
C LEU A 120 6.19 -3.14 -7.57
N ASP A 121 6.18 -3.83 -8.72
CA ASP A 121 5.69 -3.26 -9.98
C ASP A 121 4.21 -2.88 -9.90
N ALA A 122 3.39 -3.75 -9.30
CA ALA A 122 1.98 -3.45 -9.07
C ALA A 122 1.79 -2.27 -8.11
N ALA A 123 2.51 -2.26 -6.99
CA ALA A 123 2.46 -1.20 -5.99
C ALA A 123 2.94 0.15 -6.55
N ARG A 124 3.95 0.14 -7.43
CA ARG A 124 4.44 1.34 -8.12
C ARG A 124 3.37 1.93 -9.03
N ARG A 125 2.68 1.11 -9.83
CA ARG A 125 1.56 1.60 -10.66
C ARG A 125 0.44 2.20 -9.83
N ILE A 126 0.15 1.63 -8.66
CA ILE A 126 -0.83 2.19 -7.72
C ILE A 126 -0.35 3.55 -7.18
N ALA A 127 0.92 3.65 -6.78
CA ALA A 127 1.51 4.91 -6.33
C ALA A 127 1.45 6.00 -7.42
N GLU A 128 1.74 5.64 -8.67
CA GLU A 128 1.64 6.53 -9.83
C GLU A 128 0.20 6.97 -10.10
N LEU A 129 -0.79 6.09 -9.94
CA LEU A 129 -2.21 6.45 -10.00
C LEU A 129 -2.63 7.46 -8.93
N PHE A 130 -1.94 7.47 -7.79
CA PHE A 130 -2.13 8.48 -6.73
C PHE A 130 -1.32 9.76 -6.94
N GLY A 131 -0.66 9.91 -8.10
CA GLY A 131 0.10 11.11 -8.46
C GLY A 131 1.51 11.17 -7.85
N LEU A 132 2.03 10.04 -7.35
CA LEU A 132 3.44 9.96 -6.96
C LEU A 132 4.31 9.72 -8.19
N GLU A 133 5.48 10.34 -8.24
CA GLU A 133 6.40 10.24 -9.37
C GLU A 133 7.82 9.86 -8.91
N GLY A 134 8.58 9.23 -9.81
CA GLY A 134 9.99 8.85 -9.62
C GLY A 134 10.26 8.14 -8.28
N ASN A 135 11.21 8.68 -7.52
CA ASN A 135 11.60 8.14 -6.22
C ASN A 135 10.47 8.09 -5.19
N GLN A 136 9.48 8.99 -5.25
CA GLN A 136 8.35 8.96 -4.31
C GLN A 136 7.46 7.76 -4.58
N ALA A 137 7.20 7.46 -5.85
CA ALA A 137 6.44 6.28 -6.24
C ALA A 137 7.18 4.99 -5.82
N LEU A 138 8.50 4.95 -6.02
CA LEU A 138 9.32 3.79 -5.65
C LEU A 138 9.39 3.55 -4.14
N LEU A 139 9.58 4.61 -3.34
CA LEU A 139 9.58 4.50 -1.87
C LEU A 139 8.22 4.05 -1.33
N SER A 140 7.13 4.62 -1.89
CA SER A 140 5.77 4.20 -1.54
C SER A 140 5.52 2.74 -1.90
N ALA A 141 5.92 2.32 -3.09
CA ALA A 141 5.79 0.94 -3.54
C ALA A 141 6.54 -0.03 -2.63
N ASN A 142 7.79 0.27 -2.28
CA ASN A 142 8.57 -0.54 -1.35
C ASN A 142 7.90 -0.65 0.03
N SER A 143 7.35 0.44 0.56
CA SER A 143 6.60 0.43 1.81
C SER A 143 5.33 -0.42 1.74
N MET A 144 4.62 -0.41 0.60
CA MET A 144 3.43 -1.24 0.38
C MET A 144 3.79 -2.72 0.37
N VAL A 145 4.85 -3.11 -0.35
CA VAL A 145 5.33 -4.50 -0.39
C VAL A 145 5.73 -4.96 1.02
N LYS A 146 6.44 -4.11 1.78
CA LYS A 146 6.79 -4.41 3.17
C LYS A 146 5.57 -4.62 4.05
N SER A 147 4.53 -3.79 3.91
CA SER A 147 3.30 -3.93 4.69
C SER A 147 2.45 -5.12 4.29
N ALA A 148 2.41 -5.47 3.00
CA ALA A 148 1.53 -6.51 2.48
C ALA A 148 2.11 -7.91 2.67
N ILE A 149 3.42 -8.07 2.46
CA ILE A 149 4.08 -9.37 2.43
C ILE A 149 5.35 -9.46 3.30
N GLY A 150 5.66 -8.39 4.06
CA GLY A 150 6.79 -8.40 5.00
C GLY A 150 8.17 -8.27 4.35
N VAL A 151 8.25 -7.96 3.05
CA VAL A 151 9.52 -7.89 2.31
C VAL A 151 9.89 -6.44 1.98
N ASP A 152 11.09 -6.02 2.39
CA ASP A 152 11.67 -4.71 2.07
C ASP A 152 12.76 -4.88 1.01
N LEU A 153 12.45 -4.56 -0.24
CA LEU A 153 13.35 -4.75 -1.38
C LEU A 153 14.56 -3.82 -1.34
N MET A 154 14.38 -2.60 -0.83
CA MET A 154 15.48 -1.65 -0.66
C MET A 154 16.47 -2.14 0.38
N GLU A 155 15.98 -2.65 1.51
CA GLU A 155 16.83 -3.27 2.54
C GLU A 155 17.54 -4.52 2.00
N MET A 156 16.81 -5.40 1.29
CA MET A 156 17.38 -6.58 0.64
C MET A 156 18.47 -6.24 -0.37
N ALA A 157 18.31 -5.17 -1.13
CA ALA A 157 19.29 -4.70 -2.11
C ALA A 157 20.44 -3.89 -1.49
N GLY A 158 20.43 -3.62 -0.18
CA GLY A 158 21.40 -2.75 0.48
C GLY A 158 21.28 -1.26 0.09
N VAL A 159 20.15 -0.85 -0.50
CA VAL A 159 19.90 0.50 -0.98
C VAL A 159 19.24 1.32 0.13
N LYS A 160 20.02 2.20 0.77
CA LYS A 160 19.51 3.06 1.87
C LYS A 160 18.95 4.39 1.40
N ARG A 161 19.27 4.81 0.18
CA ARG A 161 18.90 6.12 -0.36
C ARG A 161 18.88 6.04 -1.88
N LEU A 162 17.82 6.59 -2.46
CA LEU A 162 17.65 6.68 -3.90
C LEU A 162 18.38 7.91 -4.43
N VAL A 163 19.02 7.76 -5.58
CA VAL A 163 19.66 8.85 -6.30
C VAL A 163 18.56 9.71 -6.91
N ASN A 164 18.58 11.03 -6.70
CA ASN A 164 17.61 11.94 -7.30
C ASN A 164 17.72 11.86 -8.84
N GLU A 165 16.65 11.49 -9.53
CA GLU A 165 16.64 11.29 -11.00
C GLU A 165 17.07 12.55 -11.76
N SER A 166 16.78 13.76 -11.26
CA SER A 166 17.22 15.00 -11.94
C SER A 166 18.67 15.38 -11.64
N GLN A 167 19.25 14.89 -10.53
CA GLN A 167 20.48 15.42 -9.92
C GLN A 167 20.46 16.95 -9.67
N GLU A 168 19.33 17.62 -9.85
CA GLU A 168 19.18 19.05 -9.67
C GLU A 168 18.58 19.36 -8.31
N LEU A 169 19.14 20.37 -7.64
CA LEU A 169 18.55 20.91 -6.44
C LEU A 169 17.28 21.69 -6.76
N ASN A 170 16.29 21.58 -5.88
CA ASN A 170 15.03 22.30 -5.96
C ASN A 170 15.00 23.37 -4.86
N PHE A 171 14.55 24.57 -5.22
CA PHE A 171 14.56 25.73 -4.34
C PHE A 171 13.17 26.36 -4.25
N THR A 172 12.76 26.74 -3.05
CA THR A 172 11.61 27.62 -2.87
C THR A 172 11.90 29.03 -3.44
N PRO A 173 10.87 29.83 -3.77
CA PRO A 173 11.09 31.22 -4.17
C PRO A 173 11.86 32.05 -3.14
N THR A 174 11.78 31.70 -1.86
CA THR A 174 12.55 32.36 -0.80
C THR A 174 14.03 32.00 -0.85
N GLU A 175 14.36 30.72 -0.99
CA GLU A 175 15.75 30.25 -1.11
C GLU A 175 16.40 30.75 -2.39
N LEU A 176 15.67 30.74 -3.51
CA LEU A 176 16.12 31.40 -4.74
C LEU A 176 16.34 32.89 -4.50
N GLY A 177 15.40 33.59 -3.86
CA GLY A 177 15.54 35.01 -3.57
C GLY A 177 16.83 35.33 -2.82
N ALA A 178 17.12 34.56 -1.77
CA ALA A 178 18.35 34.69 -0.98
C ALA A 178 19.61 34.53 -1.86
N LYS A 179 19.65 33.56 -2.78
CA LYS A 179 20.77 33.38 -3.72
C LYS A 179 21.01 34.58 -4.63
N PHE A 180 19.95 35.31 -4.99
CA PHE A 180 20.03 36.50 -5.84
C PHE A 180 20.11 37.81 -5.06
N GLY A 181 20.21 37.74 -3.72
CA GLY A 181 20.25 38.92 -2.85
C GLY A 181 18.94 39.69 -2.83
N MET A 182 17.79 39.02 -3.02
CA MET A 182 16.47 39.66 -3.07
C MET A 182 15.45 38.97 -2.16
N SER A 183 14.35 39.68 -1.87
CA SER A 183 13.26 39.12 -1.07
C SER A 183 12.47 38.07 -1.84
N ALA A 184 11.74 37.21 -1.12
CA ALA A 184 10.82 36.24 -1.74
C ALA A 184 9.77 36.92 -2.64
N VAL A 185 9.33 38.14 -2.28
CA VAL A 185 8.41 38.93 -3.11
C VAL A 185 9.09 39.37 -4.41
N GLY A 186 10.34 39.85 -4.32
CA GLY A 186 11.14 40.22 -5.49
C GLY A 186 11.41 39.05 -6.42
N MET A 187 11.77 37.89 -5.87
CA MET A 187 11.98 36.67 -6.65
C MET A 187 10.70 36.20 -7.35
N ASN A 188 9.56 36.23 -6.64
CA ASN A 188 8.29 35.88 -7.27
C ASN A 188 7.92 36.83 -8.42
N LYS A 189 8.23 38.11 -8.29
CA LYS A 189 8.04 39.08 -9.37
C LYS A 189 8.96 38.76 -10.55
N LEU A 190 10.25 38.51 -10.30
CA LEU A 190 11.22 38.15 -11.34
C LEU A 190 10.79 36.89 -12.11
N LEU A 191 10.37 35.84 -11.41
CA LEU A 191 9.83 34.62 -12.03
C LEU A 191 8.60 34.91 -12.90
N ALA A 192 7.76 35.86 -12.51
CA ALA A 192 6.60 36.28 -13.29
C ALA A 192 6.99 37.12 -14.52
N ASP A 193 7.96 38.02 -14.37
CA ASP A 193 8.52 38.83 -15.46
C ASP A 193 9.22 37.93 -16.50
N CYS A 194 9.74 36.76 -16.08
CA CYS A 194 10.28 35.72 -16.96
C CYS A 194 9.19 34.85 -17.63
N GLY A 195 7.91 35.10 -17.35
CA GLY A 195 6.80 34.31 -17.89
C GLY A 195 6.67 32.90 -17.30
N LEU A 196 7.37 32.60 -16.19
CA LEU A 196 7.39 31.26 -15.59
C LEU A 196 6.25 31.06 -14.57
N GLN A 197 5.72 32.15 -14.03
CA GLN A 197 4.54 32.10 -13.17
C GLN A 197 3.67 33.35 -13.35
N ARG A 198 2.43 33.27 -12.87
CA ARG A 198 1.47 34.37 -12.92
C ARG A 198 0.66 34.45 -11.64
N GLN A 199 0.19 35.65 -11.32
CA GLN A 199 -0.67 35.88 -10.17
C GLN A 199 -2.14 35.68 -10.58
N VAL A 200 -2.84 34.77 -9.92
CA VAL A 200 -4.25 34.46 -10.19
C VAL A 200 -5.09 34.80 -8.97
N ILE A 201 -6.27 35.37 -9.18
CA ILE A 201 -7.24 35.66 -8.11
C ILE A 201 -8.09 34.40 -7.89
N CYS A 202 -7.96 33.78 -6.71
CA CYS A 202 -8.70 32.56 -6.38
C CYS A 202 -10.06 32.84 -5.72
N LYS A 203 -10.12 33.93 -4.95
CA LYS A 203 -11.31 34.45 -4.28
C LYS A 203 -11.20 35.97 -4.26
N PRO A 204 -12.30 36.71 -4.10
CA PRO A 204 -12.24 38.17 -3.93
C PRO A 204 -11.19 38.54 -2.87
N GLY A 205 -10.16 39.30 -3.28
CA GLY A 205 -9.05 39.72 -2.42
C GLY A 205 -7.95 38.68 -2.12
N LYS A 206 -8.08 37.42 -2.56
CA LYS A 206 -7.03 36.39 -2.36
C LYS A 206 -6.34 36.03 -3.67
N LYS A 207 -5.05 36.32 -3.73
CA LYS A 207 -4.18 36.03 -4.87
C LYS A 207 -3.29 34.82 -4.57
N ARG A 208 -3.03 33.99 -5.57
CA ARG A 208 -2.01 32.92 -5.53
C ARG A 208 -1.08 33.02 -6.73
N TRP A 209 0.13 32.48 -6.58
CA TRP A 209 1.01 32.23 -7.72
C TRP A 209 0.65 30.91 -8.37
N GLU A 210 0.60 30.89 -9.69
CA GLU A 210 0.38 29.70 -10.50
C GLU A 210 1.46 29.61 -11.57
N VAL A 211 2.04 28.41 -11.71
CA VAL A 211 3.11 28.14 -12.68
C VAL A 211 2.53 28.08 -14.09
N THR A 212 3.17 28.75 -15.05
CA THR A 212 2.79 28.74 -16.47
C THR A 212 3.23 27.43 -17.15
N PRO A 213 2.73 27.10 -18.35
CA PRO A 213 3.21 25.93 -19.09
C PRO A 213 4.75 25.90 -19.24
N ASP A 214 5.37 27.04 -19.55
CA ASP A 214 6.83 27.15 -19.67
C ASP A 214 7.52 27.01 -18.31
N GLY A 215 6.91 27.56 -17.25
CA GLY A 215 7.40 27.39 -15.88
C GLY A 215 7.39 25.93 -15.40
N LYS A 216 6.44 25.11 -15.86
CA LYS A 216 6.36 23.68 -15.47
C LYS A 216 7.58 22.88 -15.92
N LEU A 217 8.30 23.32 -16.95
CA LEU A 217 9.56 22.69 -17.36
C LEU A 217 10.63 22.77 -16.25
N PHE A 218 10.57 23.84 -15.46
CA PHE A 218 11.55 24.18 -14.42
C PHE A 218 10.99 24.09 -13.00
N ALA A 219 9.74 23.64 -12.83
CA ALA A 219 9.07 23.60 -11.53
C ALA A 219 8.65 22.18 -11.15
N VAL A 220 8.77 21.87 -9.87
CA VAL A 220 8.22 20.68 -9.23
C VAL A 220 7.14 21.15 -8.26
N ILE A 221 5.90 20.70 -8.48
CA ILE A 221 4.77 21.03 -7.60
C ILE A 221 4.59 19.87 -6.64
N THR A 222 4.72 20.14 -5.35
CA THR A 222 4.58 19.13 -4.29
C THR A 222 3.38 19.45 -3.40
N ASP A 223 2.59 18.45 -3.04
CA ASP A 223 1.59 18.58 -1.98
C ASP A 223 2.27 18.44 -0.61
N THR A 224 2.23 19.52 0.18
CA THR A 224 2.68 19.51 1.57
C THR A 224 1.50 19.25 2.51
N GLY A 225 1.83 18.73 3.70
CA GLY A 225 0.85 18.43 4.75
C GLY A 225 -0.07 19.61 5.08
N LYS A 226 -1.16 19.32 5.77
CA LYS A 226 -2.17 20.33 6.08
C LYS A 226 -1.59 21.39 7.02
N LYS A 227 -1.92 22.67 6.79
CA LYS A 227 -1.58 23.76 7.73
C LYS A 227 -2.31 23.61 9.09
N HIS A 228 -3.46 22.92 9.10
CA HIS A 228 -4.26 22.51 10.28
C HIS A 228 -5.02 21.19 9.98
N SER A 229 -5.45 20.44 11.00
CA SER A 229 -6.00 19.07 10.90
C SER A 229 -7.13 18.86 9.86
N ASP A 230 -7.87 19.91 9.52
CA ASP A 230 -9.06 19.84 8.66
C ASP A 230 -8.93 20.60 7.31
N GLY A 231 -7.70 20.94 6.90
CA GLY A 231 -7.45 21.69 5.66
C GLY A 231 -7.20 20.84 4.42
N LYS A 232 -7.41 21.43 3.23
CA LYS A 232 -6.90 20.90 1.96
C LYS A 232 -5.36 20.87 1.99
N PRO A 233 -4.70 19.87 1.36
CA PRO A 233 -3.25 19.86 1.18
C PRO A 233 -2.74 21.17 0.59
N VAL A 234 -1.58 21.63 1.04
CA VAL A 234 -0.99 22.90 0.57
C VAL A 234 -0.01 22.59 -0.56
N GLN A 235 -0.31 23.06 -1.76
CA GLN A 235 0.62 22.97 -2.88
C GLN A 235 1.79 23.93 -2.68
N GLN A 236 3.01 23.39 -2.70
CA GLN A 236 4.26 24.14 -2.70
C GLN A 236 4.93 23.99 -4.06
N VAL A 237 5.33 25.12 -4.65
CA VAL A 237 6.10 25.16 -5.89
C VAL A 237 7.58 25.25 -5.55
N LEU A 238 8.36 24.31 -6.07
CA LEU A 238 9.81 24.31 -6.02
C LEU A 238 10.37 24.49 -7.42
N TRP A 239 11.49 25.20 -7.53
CA TRP A 239 12.13 25.54 -8.79
C TRP A 239 13.46 24.82 -8.92
N LYS A 240 13.68 24.17 -10.05
CA LYS A 240 14.90 23.46 -10.39
C LYS A 240 16.09 24.41 -10.49
N GLU A 241 17.29 23.92 -10.16
CA GLU A 241 18.54 24.67 -10.28
C GLU A 241 18.75 25.29 -11.66
N SER A 242 18.39 24.58 -12.72
CA SER A 242 18.48 25.03 -14.12
C SER A 242 17.76 26.34 -14.40
N VAL A 243 16.76 26.73 -13.60
CA VAL A 243 16.07 28.02 -13.75
C VAL A 243 17.01 29.21 -13.46
N GLN A 244 18.05 29.00 -12.65
CA GLN A 244 18.92 30.07 -12.16
C GLN A 244 19.65 30.80 -13.30
N GLU A 245 20.08 30.09 -14.35
CA GLU A 245 20.76 30.71 -15.50
C GLU A 245 19.86 31.70 -16.24
N MET A 246 18.61 31.31 -16.47
CA MET A 246 17.60 32.14 -17.12
C MET A 246 17.27 33.37 -16.26
N LEU A 247 17.08 33.17 -14.95
CA LEU A 247 16.84 34.26 -14.01
C LEU A 247 18.00 35.25 -13.95
N LYS A 248 19.25 34.77 -13.97
CA LYS A 248 20.45 35.61 -13.93
C LYS A 248 20.54 36.52 -15.15
N ARG A 249 20.37 35.97 -16.36
CA ARG A 249 20.41 36.74 -17.62
C ARG A 249 19.39 37.88 -17.63
N LEU A 250 18.19 37.66 -17.10
CA LEU A 250 17.13 38.68 -17.06
C LEU A 250 17.31 39.66 -15.90
N ALA A 251 17.75 39.21 -14.72
CA ALA A 251 18.07 40.10 -13.61
C ALA A 251 19.17 41.10 -13.99
N ASP A 252 20.19 40.67 -14.73
CA ASP A 252 21.26 41.53 -15.21
C ASP A 252 20.75 42.54 -16.27
N LYS A 253 19.87 42.12 -17.19
CA LYS A 253 19.21 43.03 -18.15
C LYS A 253 18.37 44.09 -17.46
N LEU A 254 17.52 43.70 -16.50
CA LEU A 254 16.66 44.63 -15.75
C LEU A 254 17.49 45.62 -14.91
N ARG A 255 18.62 45.18 -14.34
CA ARG A 255 19.56 46.07 -13.64
C ARG A 255 20.21 47.07 -14.60
N ALA A 256 20.63 46.61 -15.78
CA ALA A 256 21.21 47.48 -16.80
C ALA A 256 20.20 48.55 -17.31
N GLU A 257 18.95 48.15 -17.56
CA GLU A 257 17.87 49.05 -17.97
C GLU A 257 17.46 50.04 -16.86
N SER A 258 17.45 49.61 -15.60
CA SER A 258 17.19 50.50 -14.47
C SER A 258 18.29 51.54 -14.28
N THR A 259 19.54 51.19 -14.59
CA THR A 259 20.70 52.10 -14.46
C THR A 259 20.73 53.14 -15.58
N SER A 260 20.34 52.77 -16.80
CA SER A 260 20.26 53.71 -17.94
C SER A 260 19.11 54.72 -17.80
N VAL A 261 17.98 54.35 -17.19
CA VAL A 261 16.87 55.26 -16.90
C VAL A 261 17.24 56.32 -15.84
N VAL A 262 18.03 55.96 -14.82
CA VAL A 262 18.50 56.91 -13.79
C VAL A 262 19.51 57.92 -14.35
N ILE A 263 20.35 57.51 -15.29
CA ILE A 263 21.31 58.41 -15.96
C ILE A 263 20.60 59.33 -16.98
N GLY A 264 19.50 58.89 -17.60
CA GLY A 264 18.71 59.68 -18.55
C GLY A 264 17.77 60.71 -17.93
N GLY A 265 17.41 60.57 -16.65
CA GLY A 265 16.47 61.46 -15.95
C GLY A 265 17.07 62.73 -15.32
N SER A 266 18.34 63.04 -15.57
CA SER A 266 19.06 64.17 -14.97
C SER A 266 19.71 65.12 -15.99
N ARG A 267 19.05 65.32 -17.14
CA ARG A 267 19.30 66.47 -18.01
C ARG A 267 17.98 67.05 -18.54
N SER A 268 17.63 68.19 -17.93
CA SER A 268 16.78 69.30 -18.41
C SER A 268 15.32 69.03 -18.73
#